data_AF-A0A6B3FKL4-F1
#
_entry.id   AF-A0A6B3FKL4-F1
#
_cell.length_a   1.000
_cell.length_b   1.000
_cell.length_c   1.000
_cell.angle_alpha   90.00
_cell.angle_beta   90.00
_cell.angle_gamma   90.00
#
_symmetry.space_group_name_H-M   'P 1'
#
loop_
_entity.id
_entity.type
_entity.pdbx_description
1 polymer ?
#
loop_
_entity_poly.entity_id
_entity_poly.type
_entity_poly.pdbx_seq_one_letter_code
_entity_poly.pdbx_strand_id
1 'polypeptide(L)'
;MLEMGADQVDEAVAECAELLRSVADRDWAVPAGSLEWSVRCTVEHVADDLIAYAGQLTGRATSGYVGYGITLDEGLSNEDAVGVVTATGGLLSAVVRTTPPGVRGWHSFAYGAGDRTGFAGMGVAEVLLHTYDIARGLGVDHWLPPSRLSRSLLAHLFPHVQPGPDPARTLLWATGRGDLPARPRVTAWHWHNAIVLPVEDGADVLELRELSPAAAMDLAVGGAAGHTWLGGDPDEGSRAAGAMVARAYARGTHRPAWGTFVVVRRHDERALGTVG
;
A
#
# COMPACT_ATOMS: atom_id res chain seq x y z
N MET A 1 13.35 5.29 7.74
CA MET A 1 11.91 5.62 7.58
C MET A 1 11.22 4.46 6.88
N LEU A 2 9.97 4.14 7.24
CA LEU A 2 9.18 3.14 6.50
C LEU A 2 8.46 3.85 5.36
N GLU A 3 9.17 3.98 4.25
CA GLU A 3 8.69 4.71 3.07
C GLU A 3 7.66 3.89 2.29
N MET A 4 6.75 4.61 1.63
CA MET A 4 5.83 4.04 0.66
C MET A 4 5.52 5.10 -0.39
N GLY A 5 6.00 4.88 -1.60
CA GLY A 5 5.89 5.82 -2.71
C GLY A 5 6.40 5.19 -4.00
N ALA A 6 6.66 6.05 -4.99
CA ALA A 6 7.05 5.60 -6.32
C ALA A 6 8.29 4.68 -6.32
N ASP A 7 9.29 4.95 -5.47
CA ASP A 7 10.50 4.13 -5.41
C ASP A 7 10.22 2.71 -4.88
N GLN A 8 9.25 2.56 -3.96
CA GLN A 8 8.82 1.23 -3.49
C GLN A 8 7.97 0.50 -4.52
N VAL A 9 7.19 1.23 -5.34
CA VAL A 9 6.50 0.65 -6.49
C VAL A 9 7.53 0.14 -7.50
N ASP A 10 8.54 0.94 -7.83
CA ASP A 10 9.63 0.55 -8.74
C ASP A 10 10.39 -0.68 -8.20
N GLU A 11 10.71 -0.73 -6.90
CA GLU A 11 11.35 -1.88 -6.24
C GLU A 11 10.49 -3.14 -6.33
N ALA A 12 9.19 -3.05 -6.02
CA ALA A 12 8.28 -4.20 -6.07
C ALA A 12 8.10 -4.73 -7.51
N VAL A 13 7.96 -3.84 -8.49
CA VAL A 13 7.81 -4.19 -9.91
C VAL A 13 9.09 -4.85 -10.43
N ALA A 14 10.27 -4.39 -10.01
CA ALA A 14 11.53 -5.02 -10.37
C ALA A 14 11.63 -6.46 -9.84
N GLU A 15 11.26 -6.70 -8.58
CA GLU A 15 11.24 -8.03 -7.96
C GLU A 15 10.26 -8.98 -8.67
N CYS A 16 9.07 -8.49 -9.01
CA CYS A 16 8.09 -9.24 -9.79
C CYS A 16 8.63 -9.58 -11.19
N ALA A 17 9.18 -8.59 -11.89
CA ALA A 17 9.70 -8.77 -13.23
C ALA A 17 10.91 -9.73 -13.26
N GLU A 18 11.77 -9.70 -12.24
CA GLU A 18 12.87 -10.67 -12.10
C GLU A 18 12.34 -12.10 -11.95
N LEU A 19 11.38 -12.32 -11.04
CA LEU A 19 10.75 -13.64 -10.88
C LEU A 19 10.12 -14.09 -12.20
N LEU A 20 9.29 -13.27 -12.83
CA LEU A 20 8.54 -13.64 -14.04
C LEU A 20 9.48 -14.00 -15.19
N ARG A 21 10.57 -13.25 -15.41
CA ARG A 21 11.58 -13.58 -16.44
C ARG A 21 12.26 -14.92 -16.17
N SER A 22 12.51 -15.26 -14.89
CA SER A 22 13.14 -16.54 -14.52
C SER A 22 12.26 -17.77 -14.83
N VAL A 23 10.97 -17.55 -15.12
CA VAL A 23 9.97 -18.60 -15.39
C VAL A 23 9.18 -18.32 -16.67
N ALA A 24 9.67 -17.44 -17.56
CA ALA A 24 8.97 -17.04 -18.76
C ALA A 24 8.81 -18.20 -19.77
N ASP A 25 9.70 -19.18 -19.73
CA ASP A 25 9.67 -20.40 -20.55
C ASP A 25 8.68 -21.47 -20.02
N ARG A 26 8.09 -21.26 -18.84
CA ARG A 26 7.13 -22.19 -18.23
C ARG A 26 5.71 -21.97 -18.72
N ASP A 27 4.89 -22.99 -18.53
CA ASP A 27 3.45 -22.90 -18.78
C ASP A 27 2.77 -22.00 -17.73
N TRP A 28 2.21 -20.85 -18.18
CA TRP A 28 1.47 -19.91 -17.33
C TRP A 28 -0.05 -20.17 -17.33
N ALA A 29 -0.53 -21.23 -18.00
CA ALA A 29 -1.93 -21.64 -17.96
C ALA A 29 -2.29 -22.39 -16.65
N VAL A 30 -1.29 -22.76 -15.85
CA VAL A 30 -1.49 -23.42 -14.55
C VAL A 30 -2.00 -22.43 -13.48
N PRO A 31 -2.70 -22.90 -12.43
CA PRO A 31 -3.13 -22.06 -11.32
C PRO A 31 -1.98 -21.31 -10.61
N ALA A 32 -2.22 -20.07 -10.19
CA ALA A 32 -1.31 -19.27 -9.37
C ALA A 32 -1.44 -19.64 -7.89
N GLY A 33 -0.71 -20.67 -7.47
CA GLY A 33 -0.66 -21.10 -6.08
C GLY A 33 -2.01 -21.65 -5.63
N SER A 34 -2.66 -20.98 -4.66
CA SER A 34 -3.99 -21.35 -4.19
C SER A 34 -5.13 -20.59 -4.88
N LEU A 35 -4.83 -19.70 -5.82
CA LEU A 35 -5.84 -18.95 -6.56
C LEU A 35 -6.52 -19.85 -7.61
N GLU A 36 -7.78 -19.55 -7.90
CA GLU A 36 -8.49 -20.17 -9.04
C GLU A 36 -8.00 -19.63 -10.40
N TRP A 37 -7.34 -18.47 -10.38
CA TRP A 37 -6.75 -17.82 -11.56
C TRP A 37 -5.48 -18.53 -11.99
N SER A 38 -5.25 -18.58 -13.30
CA SER A 38 -3.95 -19.00 -13.85
C SER A 38 -2.87 -17.97 -13.56
N VAL A 39 -1.61 -18.37 -13.62
CA VAL A 39 -0.46 -17.45 -13.56
C VAL A 39 -0.61 -16.32 -14.58
N ARG A 40 -1.02 -16.64 -15.81
CA ARG A 40 -1.24 -15.65 -16.86
C ARG A 40 -2.31 -14.62 -16.48
N CYS A 41 -3.45 -15.07 -15.97
CA CYS A 41 -4.52 -14.19 -15.50
C CYS A 41 -4.06 -13.34 -14.31
N THR A 42 -3.27 -13.90 -13.40
CA THR A 42 -2.72 -13.16 -12.25
C THR A 42 -1.72 -12.08 -12.70
N VAL A 43 -0.90 -12.33 -13.72
CA VAL A 43 0.00 -11.31 -14.30
C VAL A 43 -0.79 -10.18 -14.96
N GLU A 44 -1.84 -10.51 -15.72
CA GLU A 44 -2.74 -9.51 -16.30
C GLU A 44 -3.42 -8.67 -15.22
N HIS A 45 -3.97 -9.31 -14.18
CA HIS A 45 -4.59 -8.65 -13.04
C HIS A 45 -3.64 -7.64 -12.37
N VAL A 46 -2.39 -8.04 -12.08
CA VAL A 46 -1.39 -7.12 -11.53
C VAL A 46 -1.17 -5.91 -12.45
N ALA A 47 -1.06 -6.13 -13.76
CA ALA A 47 -0.88 -5.04 -14.70
C ALA A 47 -2.09 -4.10 -14.75
N ASP A 48 -3.31 -4.65 -14.70
CA ASP A 48 -4.59 -3.92 -14.69
C ASP A 48 -4.75 -3.08 -13.41
N ASP A 49 -4.47 -3.65 -12.24
CA ASP A 49 -4.54 -2.91 -10.96
C ASP A 49 -3.60 -1.71 -10.95
N LEU A 50 -2.36 -1.89 -11.41
CA LEU A 50 -1.37 -0.81 -11.45
C LEU A 50 -1.84 0.35 -12.35
N ILE A 51 -2.38 0.05 -13.54
CA ILE A 51 -2.90 1.10 -14.43
C ILE A 51 -4.21 1.71 -13.91
N ALA A 52 -5.09 0.92 -13.29
CA ALA A 52 -6.32 1.41 -12.68
C ALA A 52 -6.01 2.38 -11.53
N TYR A 53 -5.03 2.06 -10.67
CA TYR A 53 -4.58 2.92 -9.58
C TYR A 53 -3.95 4.22 -10.07
N ALA A 54 -3.15 4.15 -11.15
CA ALA A 54 -2.65 5.35 -11.83
C ALA A 54 -3.83 6.21 -12.34
N GLY A 55 -4.86 5.57 -12.90
CA GLY A 55 -6.13 6.17 -13.34
C GLY A 55 -6.87 6.90 -12.24
N GLN A 56 -7.03 6.27 -11.09
CA GLN A 56 -7.75 6.86 -9.95
C GLN A 56 -7.11 8.16 -9.48
N LEU A 57 -5.77 8.18 -9.38
CA LEU A 57 -5.02 9.37 -8.96
C LEU A 57 -5.03 10.45 -10.05
N THR A 58 -4.74 10.10 -11.31
CA THR A 58 -4.67 11.09 -12.39
C THR A 58 -6.04 11.65 -12.76
N GLY A 59 -7.08 10.81 -12.72
CA GLY A 59 -8.47 11.18 -12.97
C GLY A 59 -9.13 11.87 -11.78
N ARG A 60 -8.49 11.84 -10.59
CA ARG A 60 -9.04 12.37 -9.33
C ARG A 60 -10.46 11.85 -9.06
N ALA A 61 -10.70 10.59 -9.40
CA ALA A 61 -12.03 10.00 -9.31
C ALA A 61 -12.37 9.78 -7.82
N THR A 62 -13.43 10.39 -7.30
CA THR A 62 -13.78 10.32 -5.87
C THR A 62 -15.06 9.54 -5.58
N SER A 63 -15.76 9.07 -6.61
CA SER A 63 -17.08 8.40 -6.47
C SER A 63 -17.11 6.97 -7.01
N GLY A 64 -16.03 6.50 -7.63
CA GLY A 64 -15.95 5.18 -8.24
C GLY A 64 -14.65 5.01 -9.02
N TYR A 65 -14.44 3.81 -9.58
CA TYR A 65 -13.38 3.57 -10.53
C TYR A 65 -13.61 4.36 -11.83
N VAL A 66 -12.55 4.92 -12.40
CA VAL A 66 -12.55 5.37 -13.78
C VAL A 66 -12.82 4.15 -14.66
N GLY A 67 -13.79 4.24 -15.57
CA GLY A 67 -14.27 3.10 -16.35
C GLY A 67 -13.34 2.71 -17.50
N TYR A 68 -12.16 2.17 -17.20
CA TYR A 68 -11.25 1.54 -18.16
C TYR A 68 -10.39 0.45 -17.48
N GLY A 69 -9.77 -0.39 -18.30
CA GLY A 69 -8.80 -1.41 -17.89
C GLY A 69 -7.96 -1.84 -19.07
N ILE A 70 -7.10 -2.83 -18.87
CA ILE A 70 -6.28 -3.44 -19.92
C ILE A 70 -6.46 -4.97 -19.93
N THR A 71 -6.16 -5.56 -21.08
CA THR A 71 -6.01 -7.01 -21.24
C THR A 71 -4.71 -7.26 -22.00
N LEU A 72 -4.08 -8.40 -21.78
CA LEU A 72 -2.94 -8.84 -22.57
C LEU A 72 -3.43 -9.30 -23.95
N ASP A 73 -2.68 -8.94 -25.00
CA ASP A 73 -3.02 -9.37 -26.35
C ASP A 73 -3.00 -10.90 -26.51
N GLU A 74 -3.89 -11.41 -27.36
CA GLU A 74 -3.92 -12.84 -27.69
C GLU A 74 -2.59 -13.26 -28.33
N GLY A 75 -1.99 -14.34 -27.82
CA GLY A 75 -0.70 -14.85 -28.29
C GLY A 75 0.51 -14.05 -27.84
N LEU A 76 0.34 -13.00 -27.02
CA LEU A 76 1.46 -12.26 -26.41
C LEU A 76 2.30 -13.21 -25.55
N SER A 77 3.61 -13.22 -25.78
CA SER A 77 4.51 -14.12 -25.04
C SER A 77 4.52 -13.81 -23.54
N ASN A 78 5.04 -14.75 -22.74
CA ASN A 78 5.24 -14.53 -21.31
C ASN A 78 6.28 -13.43 -21.05
N GLU A 79 7.36 -13.39 -21.82
CA GLU A 79 8.38 -12.34 -21.73
C GLU A 79 7.79 -10.95 -22.02
N ASP A 80 6.99 -10.84 -23.08
CA ASP A 80 6.36 -9.57 -23.43
C ASP A 80 5.33 -9.12 -22.38
N ALA A 81 4.65 -10.05 -21.71
CA ALA A 81 3.77 -9.72 -20.58
C ALA A 81 4.51 -9.16 -19.37
N VAL A 82 5.78 -9.56 -19.14
CA VAL A 82 6.63 -8.88 -18.14
C VAL A 82 6.83 -7.41 -18.50
N GLY A 83 6.96 -7.12 -19.81
CA GLY A 83 7.01 -5.76 -20.33
C GLY A 83 5.76 -4.94 -19.98
N VAL A 84 4.57 -5.56 -20.04
CA VAL A 84 3.31 -4.89 -19.67
C VAL A 84 3.27 -4.54 -18.19
N VAL A 85 3.61 -5.48 -17.29
CA VAL A 85 3.70 -5.21 -15.84
C VAL A 85 4.71 -4.10 -15.54
N THR A 86 5.87 -4.14 -16.21
CA THR A 86 6.92 -3.10 -16.06
C THR A 86 6.40 -1.73 -16.50
N ALA A 87 5.66 -1.66 -17.61
CA ALA A 87 5.12 -0.42 -18.15
C ALA A 87 4.02 0.16 -17.26
N THR A 88 3.04 -0.64 -16.82
CA THR A 88 1.96 -0.16 -15.94
C THR A 88 2.46 0.20 -14.55
N GLY A 89 3.44 -0.54 -14.03
CA GLY A 89 4.17 -0.19 -12.81
C GLY A 89 4.85 1.17 -12.91
N GLY A 90 5.59 1.42 -14.01
CA GLY A 90 6.22 2.71 -14.26
C GLY A 90 5.22 3.86 -14.39
N LEU A 91 4.04 3.63 -14.97
CA LEU A 91 2.96 4.61 -15.02
C LEU A 91 2.42 4.94 -13.62
N LEU A 92 2.17 3.94 -12.77
CA LEU A 92 1.78 4.16 -11.38
C LEU A 92 2.86 4.94 -10.62
N SER A 93 4.14 4.54 -10.73
CA SER A 93 5.26 5.24 -10.11
C SER A 93 5.33 6.71 -10.53
N ALA A 94 5.20 7.00 -11.82
CA ALA A 94 5.21 8.37 -12.33
C ALA A 94 4.04 9.20 -11.77
N VAL A 95 2.83 8.63 -11.74
CA VAL A 95 1.65 9.29 -11.20
C VAL A 95 1.79 9.52 -9.69
N VAL A 96 2.22 8.52 -8.91
CA VAL A 96 2.47 8.66 -7.47
C VAL A 96 3.47 9.78 -7.20
N ARG A 97 4.57 9.84 -7.96
CA ARG A 97 5.63 10.84 -7.81
C ARG A 97 5.15 12.27 -8.09
N THR A 98 4.26 12.43 -9.06
CA THR A 98 3.79 13.74 -9.54
C THR A 98 2.47 14.19 -8.91
N THR A 99 1.75 13.29 -8.22
CA THR A 99 0.50 13.60 -7.52
C THR A 99 0.77 14.62 -6.39
N PRO A 100 0.12 15.80 -6.43
CA PRO A 100 0.26 16.80 -5.37
C PRO A 100 -0.24 16.30 -4.01
N PRO A 101 0.28 16.85 -2.90
CA PRO A 101 -0.33 16.67 -1.58
C PRO A 101 -1.82 17.01 -1.58
N GLY A 102 -2.62 16.28 -0.79
CA GLY A 102 -4.07 16.49 -0.68
C GLY A 102 -4.91 15.87 -1.79
N VAL A 103 -4.31 15.45 -2.91
CA VAL A 103 -5.06 14.70 -3.94
C VAL A 103 -5.34 13.28 -3.45
N ARG A 104 -6.59 12.86 -3.62
CA ARG A 104 -7.06 11.52 -3.28
C ARG A 104 -7.86 10.92 -4.44
N GLY A 105 -7.75 9.61 -4.61
CA GLY A 105 -8.54 8.81 -5.55
C GLY A 105 -9.40 7.79 -4.79
N TRP A 106 -10.51 7.39 -5.39
CA TRP A 106 -11.47 6.47 -4.81
C TRP A 106 -10.97 5.02 -4.88
N HIS A 107 -11.34 4.21 -3.88
CA HIS A 107 -11.13 2.77 -3.92
C HIS A 107 -12.30 2.07 -3.20
N SER A 108 -12.69 0.87 -3.66
CA SER A 108 -13.91 0.19 -3.21
C SER A 108 -13.87 -0.33 -1.78
N PHE A 109 -12.70 -0.71 -1.29
CA PHE A 109 -12.53 -1.23 0.07
C PHE A 109 -12.51 -0.12 1.14
N ALA A 110 -12.98 -0.48 2.35
CA ALA A 110 -13.36 0.41 3.45
C ALA A 110 -12.42 1.63 3.62
N TYR A 111 -13.04 2.80 3.83
CA TYR A 111 -12.47 4.15 3.90
C TYR A 111 -12.19 4.84 2.55
N GLY A 112 -12.50 4.19 1.43
CA GLY A 112 -13.09 4.82 0.24
C GLY A 112 -12.22 5.76 -0.58
N ALA A 113 -11.08 6.21 -0.08
CA ALA A 113 -10.15 7.05 -0.82
C ALA A 113 -8.71 6.92 -0.30
N GLY A 114 -7.75 6.79 -1.21
CA GLY A 114 -6.31 6.80 -0.92
C GLY A 114 -5.64 8.06 -1.48
N ASP A 115 -4.61 8.57 -0.81
CA ASP A 115 -3.67 9.50 -1.41
C ASP A 115 -2.57 8.74 -2.18
N ARG A 116 -1.58 9.46 -2.69
CA ARG A 116 -0.44 8.86 -3.40
C ARG A 116 0.31 7.78 -2.61
N THR A 117 0.40 7.91 -1.29
CA THR A 117 1.05 6.92 -0.41
C THR A 117 0.18 5.68 -0.28
N GLY A 118 -1.14 5.87 -0.12
CA GLY A 118 -2.12 4.79 -0.08
C GLY A 118 -2.12 3.96 -1.37
N PHE A 119 -2.19 4.62 -2.53
CA PHE A 119 -2.14 3.92 -3.83
C PHE A 119 -0.79 3.28 -4.14
N ALA A 120 0.33 3.87 -3.72
CA ALA A 120 1.63 3.19 -3.77
C ALA A 120 1.63 1.92 -2.91
N GLY A 121 1.08 1.99 -1.69
CA GLY A 121 0.91 0.84 -0.82
C GLY A 121 0.06 -0.26 -1.44
N MET A 122 -1.07 0.10 -2.04
CA MET A 122 -1.97 -0.88 -2.68
C MET A 122 -1.28 -1.53 -3.89
N GLY A 123 -0.63 -0.75 -4.75
CA GLY A 123 0.12 -1.29 -5.89
C GLY A 123 1.27 -2.23 -5.46
N VAL A 124 2.03 -1.86 -4.42
CA VAL A 124 3.08 -2.74 -3.87
C VAL A 124 2.49 -4.01 -3.24
N ALA A 125 1.32 -3.92 -2.59
CA ALA A 125 0.64 -5.09 -2.04
C ALA A 125 0.21 -6.04 -3.16
N GLU A 126 -0.49 -5.54 -4.18
CA GLU A 126 -0.93 -6.32 -5.35
C GLU A 126 0.26 -7.02 -6.01
N VAL A 127 1.32 -6.27 -6.33
CA VAL A 127 2.52 -6.82 -6.95
C VAL A 127 3.14 -7.92 -6.10
N LEU A 128 3.47 -7.67 -4.83
CA LEU A 128 4.21 -8.64 -4.02
C LEU A 128 3.39 -9.87 -3.64
N LEU A 129 2.11 -9.70 -3.33
CA LEU A 129 1.25 -10.81 -2.93
C LEU A 129 0.94 -11.72 -4.11
N HIS A 130 0.70 -11.17 -5.29
CA HIS A 130 0.47 -11.98 -6.49
C HIS A 130 1.76 -12.54 -7.09
N THR A 131 2.90 -11.88 -6.91
CA THR A 131 4.20 -12.49 -7.20
C THR A 131 4.43 -13.73 -6.33
N TYR A 132 4.02 -13.71 -5.05
CA TYR A 132 4.04 -14.90 -4.19
C TYR A 132 3.14 -16.01 -4.74
N ASP A 133 1.90 -15.68 -5.11
CA ASP A 133 0.94 -16.64 -5.63
C ASP A 133 1.45 -17.31 -6.92
N ILE A 134 2.03 -16.51 -7.84
CA ILE A 134 2.68 -16.98 -9.07
C ILE A 134 3.88 -17.88 -8.75
N ALA A 135 4.75 -17.46 -7.83
CA ALA A 135 5.91 -18.25 -7.42
C ALA A 135 5.47 -19.63 -6.91
N ARG A 136 4.43 -19.71 -6.07
CA ARG A 136 3.87 -20.98 -5.59
C ARG A 136 3.29 -21.82 -6.73
N GLY A 137 2.51 -21.22 -7.63
CA GLY A 137 1.90 -21.91 -8.77
C GLY A 137 2.91 -22.56 -9.71
N LEU A 138 4.08 -21.94 -9.84
CA LEU A 138 5.18 -22.43 -10.68
C LEU A 138 6.22 -23.26 -9.92
N GLY A 139 6.01 -23.56 -8.63
CA GLY A 139 6.95 -24.37 -7.82
C GLY A 139 8.25 -23.65 -7.44
N VAL A 140 8.24 -22.32 -7.37
CA VAL A 140 9.35 -21.48 -6.90
C VAL A 140 9.19 -21.22 -5.39
N ASP A 141 9.41 -22.26 -4.58
CA ASP A 141 9.11 -22.27 -3.14
C ASP A 141 10.00 -21.35 -2.29
N HIS A 142 11.15 -20.96 -2.82
CA HIS A 142 12.13 -20.13 -2.10
C HIS A 142 11.82 -18.63 -2.18
N TRP A 143 10.99 -18.18 -3.13
CA TRP A 143 10.67 -16.77 -3.26
C TRP A 143 9.78 -16.31 -2.10
N LEU A 144 10.11 -15.16 -1.51
CA LEU A 144 9.36 -14.49 -0.46
C LEU A 144 9.38 -13.00 -0.75
N PRO A 145 8.31 -12.24 -0.38
CA PRO A 145 8.30 -10.81 -0.58
C PRO A 145 9.46 -10.15 0.21
N PRO A 146 10.14 -9.12 -0.34
CA PRO A 146 11.26 -8.48 0.33
C PRO A 146 10.88 -7.95 1.73
N SER A 147 11.66 -8.34 2.75
CA SER A 147 11.36 -8.02 4.15
C SER A 147 11.21 -6.51 4.43
N ARG A 148 11.92 -5.65 3.69
CA ARG A 148 11.81 -4.19 3.82
C ARG A 148 10.45 -3.68 3.32
N LEU A 149 10.03 -4.12 2.13
CA LEU A 149 8.73 -3.75 1.56
C LEU A 149 7.59 -4.32 2.40
N SER A 150 7.71 -5.58 2.85
CA SER A 150 6.69 -6.19 3.72
C SER A 150 6.53 -5.44 5.04
N ARG A 151 7.64 -5.00 5.67
CA ARG A 151 7.59 -4.17 6.88
C ARG A 151 6.88 -2.84 6.62
N SER A 152 7.14 -2.21 5.49
CA SER A 152 6.54 -0.93 5.13
C SER A 152 5.04 -1.10 4.84
N LEU A 153 4.65 -2.11 4.05
CA LEU A 153 3.24 -2.47 3.81
C LEU A 153 2.48 -2.72 5.11
N LEU A 154 3.05 -3.50 6.04
CA LEU A 154 2.39 -3.78 7.32
C LEU A 154 2.12 -2.50 8.12
N ALA A 155 3.03 -1.52 8.07
CA ALA A 155 2.90 -0.27 8.81
C ALA A 155 2.00 0.78 8.12
N HIS A 156 1.72 0.62 6.82
CA HIS A 156 0.86 1.53 6.05
C HIS A 156 -0.55 0.97 5.83
N LEU A 157 -0.68 -0.29 5.44
CA LEU A 157 -1.93 -0.92 5.00
C LEU A 157 -2.50 -1.96 5.97
N PHE A 158 -1.69 -2.49 6.89
CA PHE A 158 -2.15 -3.45 7.90
C PHE A 158 -1.90 -2.94 9.33
N PRO A 159 -2.35 -1.71 9.68
CA PRO A 159 -2.06 -1.10 10.97
C PRO A 159 -2.69 -1.82 12.16
N HIS A 160 -3.63 -2.74 11.93
CA HIS A 160 -4.22 -3.63 12.94
C HIS A 160 -3.38 -4.89 13.21
N VAL A 161 -2.43 -5.22 12.33
CA VAL A 161 -1.56 -6.39 12.48
C VAL A 161 -0.38 -6.05 13.37
N GLN A 162 -0.21 -6.83 14.44
CA GLN A 162 1.00 -6.75 15.26
C GLN A 162 2.22 -7.11 14.40
N PRO A 163 3.25 -6.25 14.31
CA PRO A 163 4.47 -6.58 13.58
C PRO A 163 5.18 -7.79 14.25
N GLY A 164 5.83 -8.61 13.43
CA GLY A 164 6.62 -9.76 13.87
C GLY A 164 8.11 -9.60 13.55
N PRO A 165 8.97 -10.52 14.04
CA PRO A 165 10.40 -10.51 13.74
C PRO A 165 10.70 -10.77 12.25
N ASP A 166 9.81 -11.48 11.55
CA ASP A 166 9.85 -11.74 10.10
C ASP A 166 8.69 -11.00 9.42
N PRO A 167 8.93 -9.82 8.79
CA PRO A 167 7.89 -9.06 8.14
C PRO A 167 7.26 -9.76 6.93
N ALA A 168 8.04 -10.54 6.17
CA ALA A 168 7.56 -11.25 5.01
C ALA A 168 6.53 -12.31 5.41
N ARG A 169 6.87 -13.16 6.39
CA ARG A 169 5.92 -14.14 6.95
C ARG A 169 4.73 -13.49 7.62
N THR A 170 4.94 -12.36 8.31
CA THR A 170 3.83 -11.62 8.93
C THR A 170 2.85 -11.09 7.89
N LEU A 171 3.34 -10.58 6.75
CA LEU A 171 2.51 -10.11 5.64
C LEU A 171 1.75 -11.27 4.97
N LEU A 172 2.42 -12.38 4.69
CA LEU A 172 1.77 -13.56 4.11
C LEU A 172 0.68 -14.11 5.03
N TRP A 173 0.94 -14.19 6.34
CA TRP A 173 -0.08 -14.56 7.32
C TRP A 173 -1.25 -13.57 7.37
N ALA A 174 -0.96 -12.27 7.41
CA ALA A 174 -1.96 -11.21 7.46
C ALA A 174 -2.92 -11.21 6.25
N THR A 175 -2.50 -11.82 5.14
CA THR A 175 -3.24 -11.89 3.88
C THR A 175 -3.71 -13.31 3.54
N GLY A 176 -3.71 -14.21 4.54
CA GLY A 176 -4.23 -15.59 4.40
C GLY A 176 -3.35 -16.55 3.59
N ARG A 177 -2.13 -16.14 3.21
CA ARG A 177 -1.16 -16.90 2.39
C ARG A 177 -0.20 -17.77 3.18
N GLY A 178 -0.31 -17.79 4.50
CA GLY A 178 0.52 -18.63 5.35
C GLY A 178 0.07 -18.65 6.81
N ASP A 179 0.71 -19.54 7.58
CA ASP A 179 0.51 -19.64 9.02
C ASP A 179 1.60 -18.90 9.79
N LEU A 180 1.27 -18.42 10.99
CA LEU A 180 2.23 -17.83 11.92
C LEU A 180 2.03 -18.41 13.32
N PRO A 181 3.07 -18.94 13.99
CA PRO A 181 2.93 -19.54 15.31
C PRO A 181 2.26 -18.60 16.33
N ALA A 182 1.39 -19.17 17.15
CA ALA A 182 0.59 -18.45 18.16
C ALA A 182 -0.34 -17.36 17.58
N ARG A 183 -0.57 -17.33 16.27
CA ARG A 183 -1.59 -16.49 15.65
C ARG A 183 -2.65 -17.33 14.95
N PRO A 184 -3.95 -17.06 15.18
CA PRO A 184 -5.03 -17.73 14.44
C PRO A 184 -4.86 -17.54 12.94
N ARG A 185 -5.27 -18.54 12.15
CA ARG A 185 -5.29 -18.43 10.69
C ARG A 185 -6.23 -17.31 10.26
N VAL A 186 -5.78 -16.50 9.30
CA VAL A 186 -6.60 -15.47 8.67
C VAL A 186 -7.40 -16.11 7.54
N THR A 187 -8.73 -16.00 7.60
CA THR A 187 -9.66 -16.54 6.58
C THR A 187 -10.29 -15.46 5.72
N ALA A 188 -10.26 -14.21 6.18
CA ALA A 188 -10.68 -13.03 5.44
C ALA A 188 -9.80 -11.86 5.88
N TRP A 189 -9.44 -10.99 4.94
CA TRP A 189 -8.57 -9.85 5.20
C TRP A 189 -8.97 -8.66 4.33
N HIS A 190 -8.63 -7.47 4.81
CA HIS A 190 -8.73 -6.23 4.06
C HIS A 190 -7.54 -5.35 4.46
N TRP A 191 -6.98 -4.61 3.51
CA TRP A 191 -6.11 -3.50 3.86
C TRP A 191 -6.92 -2.32 4.42
N HIS A 192 -6.21 -1.41 5.08
CA HIS A 192 -6.75 -0.21 5.71
C HIS A 192 -6.07 1.03 5.13
N ASN A 193 -6.83 1.80 4.34
CA ASN A 193 -6.39 3.14 3.95
C ASN A 193 -6.64 4.11 5.10
N ALA A 194 -5.67 4.99 5.37
CA ALA A 194 -5.77 5.99 6.45
C ALA A 194 -7.03 6.85 6.27
N ILE A 195 -7.82 6.94 7.34
CA ILE A 195 -9.08 7.68 7.37
C ILE A 195 -8.82 9.18 7.23
N VAL A 196 -9.65 9.86 6.46
CA VAL A 196 -9.71 11.32 6.41
C VAL A 196 -11.12 11.78 6.71
N LEU A 197 -11.26 12.60 7.75
CA LEU A 197 -12.54 13.18 8.15
C LEU A 197 -12.52 14.69 7.91
N PRO A 198 -13.41 15.26 7.10
CA PRO A 198 -13.56 16.70 6.99
C PRO A 198 -14.15 17.25 8.30
N VAL A 199 -13.64 18.41 8.72
CA VAL A 199 -14.15 19.17 9.87
C VAL A 199 -14.40 20.59 9.41
N GLU A 200 -15.62 21.07 9.59
CA GLU A 200 -15.97 22.47 9.37
C GLU A 200 -15.56 23.28 10.60
N ASP A 201 -14.70 24.29 10.43
CA ASP A 201 -14.29 25.21 11.49
C ASP A 201 -14.44 26.65 11.01
N GLY A 202 -15.66 27.19 11.18
CA GLY A 202 -15.99 28.56 10.76
C GLY A 202 -15.82 28.76 9.25
N ALA A 203 -14.79 29.52 8.85
CA ALA A 203 -14.47 29.80 7.44
C ALA A 203 -13.42 28.85 6.84
N ASP A 204 -12.74 28.05 7.67
CA ASP A 204 -11.72 27.10 7.23
C ASP A 204 -12.30 25.69 7.10
N VAL A 205 -11.73 24.92 6.17
CA VAL A 205 -11.98 23.48 6.05
C VAL A 205 -10.74 22.75 6.56
N LEU A 206 -10.90 22.02 7.66
CA LEU A 206 -9.88 21.16 8.23
C LEU A 206 -10.13 19.71 7.86
N GLU A 207 -9.07 18.91 7.89
CA GLU A 207 -9.12 17.47 7.73
C GLU A 207 -8.42 16.80 8.91
N LEU A 208 -9.06 15.80 9.51
CA LEU A 208 -8.41 14.87 10.42
C LEU A 208 -7.90 13.70 9.61
N ARG A 209 -6.58 13.61 9.44
CA ARG A 209 -5.92 12.53 8.69
C ARG A 209 -5.35 11.52 9.68
N GLU A 210 -5.82 10.29 9.63
CA GLU A 210 -5.40 9.24 10.56
C GLU A 210 -3.89 9.01 10.49
N LEU A 211 -3.25 8.97 11.65
CA LEU A 211 -1.82 8.76 11.74
C LEU A 211 -1.49 7.27 11.59
N SER A 212 -0.97 6.87 10.43
CA SER A 212 -0.52 5.49 10.23
C SER A 212 0.65 5.14 11.16
N PRO A 213 0.85 3.86 11.51
CA PRO A 213 2.03 3.43 12.27
C PRO A 213 3.36 3.88 11.66
N ALA A 214 3.48 3.87 10.33
CA ALA A 214 4.67 4.36 9.64
C ALA A 214 4.92 5.85 9.91
N ALA A 215 3.88 6.69 9.75
CA ALA A 215 3.94 8.11 10.03
C ALA A 215 4.19 8.39 11.53
N ALA A 216 3.58 7.61 12.42
CA ALA A 216 3.77 7.70 13.86
C ALA A 216 5.21 7.42 14.29
N MET A 217 5.84 6.40 13.70
CA MET A 217 7.24 6.08 13.94
C MET A 217 8.17 7.19 13.44
N ASP A 218 7.85 7.80 12.30
CA ASP A 218 8.60 8.95 11.78
C ASP A 218 8.51 10.17 12.72
N LEU A 219 7.31 10.54 13.16
CA LEU A 219 7.11 11.63 14.13
C LEU A 219 7.86 11.40 15.43
N ALA A 220 7.81 10.16 15.95
CA ALA A 220 8.43 9.80 17.22
C ALA A 220 9.95 10.00 17.24
N VAL A 221 10.62 9.99 16.08
CA VAL A 221 12.08 10.13 15.97
C VAL A 221 12.54 11.47 15.42
N GLY A 222 11.63 12.43 15.21
CA GLY A 222 12.02 13.75 14.71
C GLY A 222 11.40 14.12 13.35
N GLY A 223 10.90 13.14 12.60
CA GLY A 223 10.39 13.33 11.24
C GLY A 223 9.07 14.08 11.16
N ALA A 224 8.61 14.33 9.94
CA ALA A 224 7.46 15.17 9.62
C ALA A 224 6.18 14.38 9.30
N ALA A 225 6.21 13.03 9.33
CA ALA A 225 5.08 12.17 8.96
C ALA A 225 4.51 12.43 7.55
N GLY A 226 5.32 12.97 6.63
CA GLY A 226 4.86 13.33 5.29
C GLY A 226 3.99 14.59 5.21
N HIS A 227 3.98 15.41 6.27
CA HIS A 227 3.25 16.68 6.31
C HIS A 227 4.18 17.90 6.30
N THR A 228 3.67 19.03 5.80
CA THR A 228 4.29 20.34 6.00
C THR A 228 3.70 20.97 7.26
N TRP A 229 4.49 21.18 8.30
CA TRP A 229 3.99 21.66 9.60
C TRP A 229 3.94 23.18 9.67
N LEU A 230 2.85 23.70 10.26
CA LEU A 230 2.75 25.12 10.57
C LEU A 230 3.78 25.46 11.65
N GLY A 231 4.70 26.38 11.34
CA GLY A 231 5.82 26.71 12.24
C GLY A 231 7.09 25.89 11.99
N GLY A 232 7.11 25.03 10.98
CA GLY A 232 8.31 24.31 10.51
C GLY A 232 8.34 22.85 10.96
N ASP A 233 8.52 22.62 12.27
CA ASP A 233 8.66 21.29 12.85
C ASP A 233 7.42 20.86 13.65
N PRO A 234 7.11 19.55 13.72
CA PRO A 234 6.09 19.04 14.63
C PRO A 234 6.37 19.42 16.09
N ASP A 235 5.32 19.82 16.79
CA ASP A 235 5.39 20.16 18.22
C ASP A 235 5.63 18.92 19.10
N GLU A 236 6.05 19.16 20.36
CA GLU A 236 6.35 18.09 21.31
C GLU A 236 5.15 17.16 21.57
N GLY A 237 3.93 17.70 21.58
CA GLY A 237 2.70 16.94 21.74
C GLY A 237 2.47 15.98 20.57
N SER A 238 2.64 16.47 19.33
CA SER A 238 2.55 15.64 18.12
C SER A 238 3.59 14.51 18.09
N ARG A 239 4.82 14.78 18.53
CA ARG A 239 5.87 13.75 18.65
C ARG A 239 5.54 12.72 19.72
N ALA A 240 5.02 13.16 20.88
CA ALA A 240 4.58 12.28 21.95
C ALA A 240 3.42 11.38 21.52
N ALA A 241 2.45 11.92 20.77
CA ALA A 241 1.33 11.18 20.20
C ALA A 241 1.82 10.13 19.19
N GLY A 242 2.74 10.50 18.29
CA GLY A 242 3.40 9.55 17.39
C GLY A 242 4.09 8.41 18.14
N ALA A 243 4.82 8.72 19.22
CA ALA A 243 5.46 7.70 20.05
C ALA A 243 4.44 6.77 20.75
N MET A 244 3.27 7.29 21.14
CA MET A 244 2.18 6.47 21.71
C MET A 244 1.61 5.49 20.68
N VAL A 245 1.31 5.96 19.47
CA VAL A 245 0.79 5.12 18.37
C VAL A 245 1.84 4.07 17.97
N ALA A 246 3.10 4.46 17.80
CA ALA A 246 4.19 3.52 17.46
C ALA A 246 4.34 2.41 18.51
N ARG A 247 4.27 2.76 19.81
CA ARG A 247 4.29 1.78 20.90
C ARG A 247 3.07 0.86 20.90
N ALA A 248 1.88 1.40 20.61
CA ALA A 248 0.66 0.59 20.50
C ALA A 248 0.74 -0.39 19.33
N TYR A 249 1.25 0.05 18.18
CA TYR A 249 1.45 -0.80 17.00
C TYR A 249 2.44 -1.93 17.30
N ALA A 250 3.61 -1.62 17.87
CA ALA A 250 4.61 -2.61 18.25
C ALA A 250 4.08 -3.68 19.22
N ARG A 251 3.14 -3.32 20.09
CA ARG A 251 2.49 -4.24 21.05
C ARG A 251 1.25 -4.96 20.51
N GLY A 252 0.81 -4.66 19.29
CA GLY A 252 -0.42 -5.24 18.73
C GLY A 252 -1.72 -4.70 19.33
N THR A 253 -1.62 -3.60 20.10
CA THR A 253 -2.77 -2.95 20.74
C THR A 253 -3.30 -1.76 19.94
N HIS A 254 -2.66 -1.41 18.83
CA HIS A 254 -3.17 -0.38 17.91
C HIS A 254 -4.51 -0.81 17.32
N ARG A 255 -5.46 0.12 17.29
CA ARG A 255 -6.77 -0.06 16.68
C ARG A 255 -6.97 1.09 15.69
N PRO A 256 -6.81 0.84 14.38
CA PRO A 256 -7.08 1.89 13.40
C PRO A 256 -8.53 2.38 13.52
N ALA A 257 -8.80 3.60 13.08
CA ALA A 257 -10.00 4.40 13.33
C ALA A 257 -10.19 4.92 14.78
N TRP A 258 -9.48 4.36 15.76
CA TRP A 258 -9.56 4.75 17.17
C TRP A 258 -8.16 5.15 17.67
N GLY A 259 -7.70 6.33 17.24
CA GLY A 259 -6.35 6.80 17.55
C GLY A 259 -6.10 8.26 17.17
N THR A 260 -4.83 8.57 16.98
CA THR A 260 -4.37 9.93 16.68
C THR A 260 -4.60 10.30 15.22
N PHE A 261 -5.06 11.52 15.00
CA PHE A 261 -5.17 12.17 13.70
C PHE A 261 -4.27 13.39 13.65
N VAL A 262 -3.66 13.64 12.49
CA VAL A 262 -3.02 14.91 12.16
C VAL A 262 -4.11 15.87 11.69
N VAL A 263 -4.18 17.05 12.29
CA VAL A 263 -5.10 18.12 11.89
C VAL A 263 -4.44 18.89 10.74
N VAL A 264 -5.03 18.84 9.55
CA VAL A 264 -4.50 19.50 8.36
C VAL A 264 -5.47 20.56 7.86
N ARG A 265 -4.95 21.74 7.54
CA ARG A 265 -5.71 22.80 6.89
C ARG A 265 -5.73 22.59 5.38
N ARG A 266 -6.92 22.45 4.80
CA ARG A 266 -7.08 22.00 3.41
C ARG A 266 -6.60 23.01 2.37
N HIS A 267 -6.70 24.32 2.63
CA HIS A 267 -6.41 25.33 1.62
C HIS A 267 -4.90 25.45 1.29
N ASP A 268 -4.02 25.09 2.21
CA ASP A 268 -2.56 25.17 2.05
C ASP A 268 -1.81 23.91 2.49
N GLU A 269 -2.53 22.82 2.78
CA GLU A 269 -1.98 21.50 3.16
C GLU A 269 -1.04 21.53 4.37
N ARG A 270 -1.26 22.46 5.32
CA ARG A 270 -0.43 22.58 6.53
C ARG A 270 -1.00 21.79 7.71
N ALA A 271 -0.15 20.98 8.33
CA ALA A 271 -0.44 20.33 9.59
C ALA A 271 -0.35 21.33 10.75
N LEU A 272 -1.38 21.34 11.60
CA LEU A 272 -1.53 22.26 12.73
C LEU A 272 -1.15 21.63 14.06
N GLY A 273 -1.14 20.29 14.13
CA GLY A 273 -1.01 19.53 15.36
C GLY A 273 -1.61 18.14 15.20
N THR A 274 -1.66 17.39 16.30
CA THR A 274 -2.39 16.13 16.39
C THR A 274 -3.52 16.17 17.40
N VAL A 275 -4.54 15.33 17.22
CA VAL A 275 -5.65 15.11 18.16
C VAL A 275 -5.94 13.62 18.29
N GLY A 276 -6.35 13.14 19.46
CA GLY A 276 -6.77 11.75 19.69
C GLY A 276 -6.45 11.24 21.09
#